data_AF-A0A812VU34-F1
#
_entry.id   AF-A0A812VU34-F1
#
_cell.length_a   1.000
_cell.length_b   1.000
_cell.length_c   1.000
_cell.angle_alpha   90.00
_cell.angle_beta   90.00
_cell.angle_gamma   90.00
#
_symmetry.space_group_name_H-M   'P 1'
#
loop_
_entity.id
_entity.type
_entity.pdbx_description
1 polymer ?
#
loop_
_entity_poly.entity_id
_entity_poly.type
_entity_poly.pdbx_seq_one_letter_code
_entity_poly.pdbx_strand_id
1 'polypeptide(L)'
;MDEWSLKKRQEDKICALGLNSPGAQKIKAINSRRAELLREQKALARGLRRSVGEDIVVQRSNVKAQQVAVKKSRQMFGSMDSHRKPIPSEEASEGLTHTLQTVLRVSQELESLQKEVQQLEKAEKAEQQKGTQVKVNSLNDWFGRYGEPKRQSQPVEMARSCIMKPRRLPFLGTSNAVTLRKGHLIK
;
A
#
# COMPACT_ATOMS: atom_id res chain seq x y z
N MET A 1 11.19 -2.79 -11.54
CA MET A 1 10.82 -4.00 -12.30
C MET A 1 11.35 -3.80 -13.70
N ASP A 2 12.09 -4.78 -14.21
CA ASP A 2 12.81 -4.64 -15.47
C ASP A 2 11.81 -4.64 -16.65
N GLU A 3 12.14 -3.90 -17.71
CA GLU A 3 11.26 -3.63 -18.85
C GLU A 3 10.79 -4.93 -19.54
N TRP A 4 11.68 -5.92 -19.63
CA TRP A 4 11.39 -7.26 -20.14
C TRP A 4 10.34 -8.01 -19.31
N SER A 5 10.41 -7.89 -17.98
CA SER A 5 9.47 -8.53 -17.06
C SER A 5 8.08 -7.89 -17.11
N LEU A 6 8.02 -6.58 -17.32
CA LEU A 6 6.77 -5.83 -17.54
C LEU A 6 6.10 -6.25 -18.85
N LYS A 7 6.85 -6.27 -19.96
CA LYS A 7 6.36 -6.68 -21.28
C LYS A 7 5.82 -8.11 -21.25
N LYS A 8 6.58 -9.05 -20.67
CA LYS A 8 6.17 -10.46 -20.55
C LYS A 8 4.89 -10.64 -19.73
N ARG A 9 4.70 -9.87 -18.64
CA ARG A 9 3.47 -9.93 -17.83
C ARG A 9 2.27 -9.25 -18.50
N GLN A 10 2.51 -8.26 -19.35
CA GLN A 10 1.46 -7.64 -20.17
C GLN A 10 0.99 -8.56 -21.30
N GLU A 11 1.92 -9.26 -21.96
CA GLU A 11 1.63 -10.18 -23.06
C GLU A 11 1.05 -11.53 -22.59
N ASP A 12 1.36 -11.94 -21.36
CA ASP A 12 0.78 -13.14 -20.76
C ASP A 12 -0.68 -12.87 -20.34
N LYS A 13 -1.62 -13.40 -21.12
CA LYS A 13 -3.07 -13.24 -20.89
C LYS A 13 -3.52 -13.71 -19.50
N ILE A 14 -2.87 -14.72 -18.92
CA ILE A 14 -3.19 -15.19 -17.56
C ILE A 14 -2.81 -14.13 -16.53
N CYS A 15 -1.62 -13.56 -16.68
CA CYS A 15 -1.15 -12.49 -15.81
C CYS A 15 -1.93 -11.19 -16.03
N ALA A 16 -2.31 -10.89 -17.27
CA ALA A 16 -3.07 -9.70 -17.65
C ALA A 16 -4.48 -9.67 -17.05
N LEU A 17 -5.14 -10.83 -16.94
CA LEU A 17 -6.48 -10.93 -16.35
C LEU A 17 -6.54 -10.44 -14.89
N GLY A 18 -5.46 -10.62 -14.12
CA GLY A 18 -5.38 -10.15 -12.73
C GLY A 18 -4.70 -8.80 -12.55
N LEU A 19 -3.68 -8.48 -13.34
CA LEU A 19 -2.85 -7.28 -13.15
C LEU A 19 -3.29 -6.07 -13.98
N ASN A 20 -3.96 -6.30 -15.11
CA ASN A 20 -4.34 -5.24 -16.06
C ASN A 20 -5.85 -5.01 -16.09
N SER A 21 -6.60 -5.48 -15.09
CA SER A 21 -8.01 -5.12 -14.96
C SER A 21 -8.13 -3.59 -14.82
N PRO A 22 -9.16 -2.94 -15.39
CA PRO A 22 -9.35 -1.49 -15.22
C PRO A 22 -9.44 -1.09 -13.74
N GLY A 23 -10.02 -1.96 -12.90
CA GLY A 23 -10.07 -1.81 -11.46
C GLY A 23 -8.68 -1.84 -10.81
N ALA A 24 -7.85 -2.84 -11.13
CA ALA A 24 -6.50 -2.98 -10.61
C ALA A 24 -5.60 -1.80 -11.01
N GLN A 25 -5.74 -1.30 -12.25
CA GLN A 25 -5.01 -0.10 -12.69
C GLN A 25 -5.43 1.15 -11.90
N LYS A 26 -6.73 1.34 -11.66
CA LYS A 26 -7.24 2.45 -10.85
C LYS A 26 -6.76 2.36 -9.41
N ILE A 27 -6.82 1.17 -8.79
CA ILE A 27 -6.31 0.92 -7.44
C ILE A 27 -4.81 1.22 -7.36
N LYS A 28 -4.02 0.81 -8.36
CA LYS A 28 -2.59 1.10 -8.42
C LYS A 28 -2.29 2.61 -8.51
N ALA A 29 -3.04 3.34 -9.32
CA ALA A 29 -2.90 4.79 -9.43
C ALA A 29 -3.22 5.49 -8.10
N ILE A 30 -4.31 5.12 -7.44
CA ILE A 30 -4.69 5.67 -6.13
C ILE A 30 -3.62 5.33 -5.07
N ASN A 31 -3.10 4.10 -5.06
CA ASN A 31 -2.05 3.70 -4.14
C ASN A 31 -0.73 4.47 -4.35
N SER A 32 -0.39 4.82 -5.60
CA SER A 32 0.75 5.70 -5.88
C SER A 32 0.55 7.08 -5.26
N ARG A 33 -0.63 7.68 -5.49
CA ARG A 33 -0.98 8.98 -4.91
C ARG A 33 -0.99 8.95 -3.38
N ARG A 34 -1.55 7.90 -2.79
CA ARG A 34 -1.54 7.68 -1.33
C ARG A 34 -0.12 7.59 -0.79
N ALA A 35 0.80 6.91 -1.49
CA ALA A 35 2.20 6.84 -1.09
C ALA A 35 2.89 8.20 -1.11
N GLU A 36 2.58 9.07 -2.07
CA GLU A 36 3.08 10.46 -2.11
C GLU A 36 2.57 11.26 -0.91
N LEU A 37 1.25 11.24 -0.67
CA LEU A 37 0.63 11.95 0.45
C LEU A 37 1.16 11.47 1.81
N LEU A 38 1.43 10.16 1.98
CA LEU A 38 2.07 9.64 3.20
C LEU A 38 3.49 10.17 3.39
N ARG A 39 4.26 10.36 2.31
CA ARG A 39 5.60 10.98 2.40
C ARG A 39 5.49 12.46 2.76
N GLU A 40 4.55 13.18 2.18
CA GLU A 40 4.27 14.59 2.49
C GLU A 40 3.84 14.75 3.95
N GLN A 41 2.86 13.98 4.41
CA GLN A 41 2.39 13.98 5.80
C GLN A 41 3.54 13.70 6.78
N LYS A 42 4.42 12.74 6.45
CA LYS A 42 5.61 12.43 7.26
C LYS A 42 6.59 13.61 7.34
N ALA A 43 6.78 14.33 6.24
CA ALA A 43 7.64 15.51 6.21
C ALA A 43 7.04 16.65 7.06
N LEU A 44 5.75 16.93 6.90
CA LEU A 44 5.03 17.94 7.68
C LEU A 44 5.03 17.61 9.18
N ALA A 45 4.75 16.37 9.55
CA ALA A 45 4.76 15.94 10.96
C ALA A 45 6.15 16.06 11.60
N ARG A 46 7.23 15.81 10.85
CA ARG A 46 8.61 16.04 11.31
C ARG A 46 8.89 17.52 11.55
N GLY A 47 8.43 18.39 10.64
CA GLY A 47 8.55 19.84 10.79
C GLY A 47 7.81 20.33 12.03
N LEU A 48 6.54 19.95 12.17
CA LEU A 48 5.70 20.30 13.32
C LEU A 48 6.33 19.83 14.64
N ARG A 49 6.84 18.59 14.70
CA ARG A 49 7.49 18.07 15.90
C ARG A 49 8.72 18.87 16.32
N ARG A 50 9.50 19.37 15.36
CA ARG A 50 10.68 20.21 15.65
C ARG A 50 10.26 21.54 16.25
N SER A 51 9.34 22.25 15.58
CA SER A 51 8.83 23.55 16.05
C SER A 51 8.18 23.45 17.44
N VAL A 52 7.32 22.45 17.67
CA VAL A 52 6.75 22.21 19.00
C VAL A 52 7.83 21.88 20.05
N GLY A 53 8.89 21.16 19.64
CA GLY A 53 10.02 20.87 20.51
C GLY A 53 10.77 22.12 20.95
N GLU A 54 11.00 23.06 20.04
CA GLU A 54 11.62 24.36 20.30
C GLU A 54 10.74 25.20 21.24
N ASP A 55 9.43 25.27 20.98
CA ASP A 55 8.46 25.99 21.82
C ASP A 55 8.44 25.45 23.26
N ILE A 56 8.49 24.12 23.43
CA ILE A 56 8.52 23.50 24.76
C ILE A 56 9.75 23.93 25.54
N VAL A 57 10.92 24.04 24.90
CA VAL A 57 12.16 24.48 25.55
C VAL A 57 12.02 25.93 26.03
N VAL A 58 11.56 26.82 25.15
CA VAL A 58 11.34 28.24 25.48
C VAL A 58 10.30 28.39 26.59
N GLN A 59 9.20 27.64 26.53
CA GLN A 59 8.15 27.72 27.53
C GLN A 59 8.62 27.20 28.89
N ARG A 60 9.44 26.15 28.94
CA ARG A 60 10.06 25.67 30.18
C ARG A 60 10.94 26.74 30.82
N SER A 61 11.75 27.48 30.05
CA SER A 61 12.53 28.60 30.60
C SER A 61 11.63 29.73 31.08
N ASN A 62 10.57 30.06 30.34
CA ASN A 62 9.62 31.12 30.70
C ASN A 62 8.88 30.81 32.01
N VAL A 63 8.48 29.56 32.22
CA VAL A 63 7.83 29.11 33.46
C VAL A 63 8.79 29.23 34.64
N LYS A 64 10.05 28.79 34.49
CA LYS A 64 11.07 28.94 35.54
C LYS A 64 11.33 30.42 35.87
N ALA A 65 11.51 31.26 34.85
CA ALA A 65 11.71 32.69 35.02
C ALA A 65 10.52 33.35 35.75
N GLN A 66 9.29 32.95 35.41
CA GLN A 66 8.09 33.43 36.09
C GLN A 66 8.02 32.98 37.55
N GLN A 67 8.38 31.74 37.86
CA GLN A 67 8.45 31.28 39.25
C GLN A 67 9.47 32.07 40.06
N VAL A 68 10.63 32.38 39.48
CA VAL A 68 11.66 33.22 40.12
C VAL A 68 11.14 34.64 40.33
N ALA A 69 10.50 35.23 39.32
CA ALA A 69 9.92 36.58 39.41
C ALA A 69 8.85 36.66 40.51
N VAL A 70 7.95 35.67 40.60
CA VAL A 70 6.91 35.59 41.66
C VAL A 70 7.52 35.43 43.05
N LYS A 71 8.65 34.73 43.19
CA LYS A 71 9.36 34.65 44.48
C LYS A 71 10.00 35.97 44.86
N LYS A 72 10.64 36.65 43.90
CA LYS A 72 11.30 37.94 44.13
C LYS A 72 10.31 39.07 44.42
N SER A 73 9.14 39.08 43.79
CA SER A 73 8.11 40.11 44.03
C SER A 73 7.53 40.10 45.45
N ARG A 74 7.71 39.01 46.21
CA ARG A 74 7.29 38.90 47.61
C ARG A 74 8.30 39.50 48.60
N GLN A 75 9.46 39.98 48.13
CA GLN A 75 10.47 40.61 49.00
C GLN A 75 10.19 42.11 49.13
N MET A 76 10.08 42.61 50.37
CA MET A 76 9.72 44.01 50.69
C MET A 76 10.66 45.08 50.09
N PHE A 77 11.89 44.73 49.72
CA PHE A 77 12.88 45.63 49.12
C PHE A 77 13.57 45.03 47.89
N GLY A 78 12.87 44.20 47.11
CA GLY A 78 13.43 43.59 45.90
C GLY A 78 13.50 44.57 44.72
N SER A 79 14.61 44.57 43.97
CA SER A 79 14.72 45.28 42.69
C SER A 79 13.58 44.84 41.75
N MET A 80 12.79 45.81 41.26
CA MET A 80 11.74 45.60 40.27
C MET A 80 12.35 45.46 38.88
N ASP A 81 13.07 44.36 38.63
CA ASP A 81 13.45 44.02 37.27
C ASP A 81 12.18 43.63 36.50
N SER A 82 11.75 44.54 35.61
CA SER A 82 10.67 44.29 34.66
C SER A 82 11.12 43.19 33.70
N HIS A 83 10.78 41.94 34.04
CA HIS A 83 11.02 40.81 33.17
C HIS A 83 10.01 40.87 32.02
N ARG A 84 10.28 41.73 31.04
CA ARG A 84 9.47 41.84 29.82
C ARG A 84 9.74 40.60 28.98
N LYS A 85 8.86 39.61 29.09
CA LYS A 85 8.90 38.45 28.21
C LYS A 85 8.74 38.95 26.76
N PRO A 86 9.50 38.40 25.80
CA PRO A 86 9.16 38.62 24.40
C PRO A 86 7.74 38.10 24.18
N ILE A 87 6.89 38.97 23.64
CA ILE A 87 5.54 38.59 23.19
C ILE A 87 5.76 37.55 22.08
N PRO A 88 5.06 36.39 22.10
CA PRO A 88 5.15 35.44 20.99
C PRO A 88 4.84 36.19 19.69
N SER A 89 5.72 36.16 18.70
CA SER A 89 5.44 36.84 17.44
C SER A 89 4.22 36.18 16.80
N GLU A 90 3.21 36.96 16.45
CA GLU A 90 1.96 36.45 15.84
C GLU A 90 2.25 35.60 14.59
N GLU A 91 3.26 35.97 13.81
CA GLU A 91 3.75 35.24 12.62
C GLU A 91 4.13 33.77 12.91
N ALA A 92 4.71 33.49 14.08
CA ALA A 92 5.11 32.12 14.45
C ALA A 92 3.88 31.25 14.83
N SER A 93 2.89 31.87 15.46
CA SER A 93 1.59 31.23 15.78
C SER A 93 0.79 30.92 14.51
N GLU A 94 0.75 31.86 13.57
CA GLU A 94 0.08 31.69 12.28
C GLU A 94 0.73 30.59 11.43
N GLY A 95 2.06 30.52 11.39
CA GLY A 95 2.77 29.45 10.68
C GLY A 95 2.48 28.06 11.24
N LEU A 96 2.41 27.91 12.57
CA LEU A 96 2.14 26.63 13.21
C LEU A 96 0.70 26.17 12.99
N THR A 97 -0.26 27.08 13.12
CA THR A 97 -1.69 26.80 12.87
C THR A 97 -1.93 26.40 11.41
N HIS A 98 -1.31 27.09 10.44
CA HIS A 98 -1.36 26.73 9.03
C HIS A 98 -0.79 25.32 8.78
N THR A 99 0.36 25.01 9.38
CA THR A 99 1.00 23.68 9.25
C THR A 99 0.10 22.58 9.81
N LEU A 100 -0.53 22.81 10.96
CA LEU A 100 -1.46 21.88 11.58
C LEU A 100 -2.71 21.65 10.72
N GLN A 101 -3.30 22.72 10.17
CA GLN A 101 -4.43 22.62 9.24
C GLN A 101 -4.05 21.82 7.98
N THR A 102 -2.85 22.03 7.46
CA THR A 102 -2.34 21.30 6.29
C THR A 102 -2.22 19.80 6.58
N VAL A 103 -1.69 19.43 7.75
CA VAL A 103 -1.59 18.02 8.17
C VAL A 103 -2.98 17.38 8.31
N LEU A 104 -3.95 18.10 8.89
CA LEU A 104 -5.32 17.59 9.02
C LEU A 104 -5.97 17.38 7.64
N ARG A 105 -5.81 18.32 6.72
CA ARG A 105 -6.30 18.20 5.34
C ARG A 105 -5.72 16.97 4.63
N VAL A 106 -4.41 16.79 4.68
CA VAL A 106 -3.74 15.61 4.06
C VAL A 106 -4.23 14.31 4.71
N SER A 107 -4.48 14.32 6.02
CA SER A 107 -5.00 13.15 6.74
C SER A 107 -6.42 12.78 6.28
N GLN A 108 -7.28 13.77 6.06
CA GLN A 108 -8.63 13.56 5.52
C GLN A 108 -8.60 13.04 4.08
N GLU A 109 -7.70 13.56 3.24
CA GLU A 109 -7.49 13.07 1.87
C GLU A 109 -6.99 11.62 1.86
N LEU A 110 -6.09 11.24 2.78
CA LEU A 110 -5.66 9.85 2.92
C LEU A 110 -6.80 8.92 3.32
N GLU A 111 -7.69 9.38 4.21
CA GLU A 111 -8.85 8.59 4.64
C GLU A 111 -9.86 8.41 3.49
N SER A 112 -10.11 9.45 2.69
CA SER A 112 -11.01 9.37 1.53
C SER A 112 -10.46 8.42 0.46
N LEU A 113 -9.16 8.50 0.13
CA LEU A 113 -8.51 7.58 -0.80
C LEU A 113 -8.54 6.14 -0.27
N GLN A 114 -8.37 5.94 1.03
CA GLN A 114 -8.47 4.61 1.62
C GLN A 114 -9.89 4.02 1.49
N LYS A 115 -10.93 4.83 1.69
CA LYS A 115 -12.32 4.41 1.47
C LYS A 115 -12.57 4.07 0.00
N GLU A 116 -12.05 4.86 -0.92
CA GLU A 116 -12.18 4.59 -2.37
C GLU A 116 -11.50 3.27 -2.76
N VAL A 117 -10.28 3.01 -2.28
CA VAL A 117 -9.59 1.74 -2.53
C VAL A 117 -10.40 0.56 -1.99
N GLN A 118 -10.92 0.64 -0.77
CA GLN A 118 -11.74 -0.43 -0.19
C GLN A 118 -13.01 -0.72 -1.00
N GLN A 119 -13.64 0.32 -1.56
CA GLN A 119 -14.81 0.15 -2.43
C GLN A 119 -14.43 -0.50 -3.75
N LEU A 120 -13.34 -0.06 -4.37
CA LEU A 120 -12.84 -0.63 -5.63
C LEU A 120 -12.39 -2.08 -5.46
N GLU A 121 -11.72 -2.43 -4.37
CA GLU A 121 -11.32 -3.82 -4.08
C GLU A 121 -12.53 -4.74 -3.90
N LYS A 122 -13.59 -4.27 -3.24
CA LYS A 122 -14.85 -5.03 -3.10
C LYS A 122 -15.51 -5.24 -4.46
N ALA A 123 -15.59 -4.18 -5.28
CA ALA A 123 -16.15 -4.25 -6.62
C ALA A 123 -15.34 -5.21 -7.52
N GLU A 124 -14.01 -5.13 -7.48
CA GLU A 124 -13.14 -6.01 -8.27
C GLU A 124 -13.28 -7.47 -7.84
N LYS A 125 -13.33 -7.76 -6.54
CA LYS A 125 -13.58 -9.12 -6.05
C LYS A 125 -14.93 -9.67 -6.52
N ALA A 126 -15.97 -8.84 -6.52
CA ALA A 126 -17.29 -9.23 -7.01
C ALA A 126 -17.28 -9.54 -8.51
N GLU A 127 -16.61 -8.70 -9.32
CA GLU A 127 -16.45 -8.94 -10.76
C GLU A 127 -15.60 -10.18 -11.07
N GLN A 128 -14.53 -10.41 -10.31
CA GLN A 128 -13.73 -11.63 -10.42
C GLN A 128 -14.59 -12.87 -10.14
N GLN A 129 -15.41 -12.85 -9.08
CA GLN A 129 -16.31 -13.95 -8.74
C GLN A 129 -17.37 -14.22 -9.82
N LYS A 130 -17.93 -13.18 -10.45
CA LYS A 130 -18.81 -13.33 -11.63
C LYS A 130 -18.06 -13.95 -12.82
N GLY A 131 -16.82 -13.51 -13.05
CA GLY A 131 -15.96 -14.05 -14.11
C GLY A 131 -15.62 -15.53 -13.92
N THR A 132 -15.48 -16.02 -12.68
CA THR A 132 -15.22 -17.44 -12.40
C THR A 132 -16.42 -18.34 -12.70
N GLN A 133 -17.64 -17.79 -12.80
CA GLN A 133 -18.84 -18.55 -13.15
C GLN A 133 -19.03 -18.75 -14.65
N VAL A 134 -18.25 -18.06 -15.50
CA VAL A 134 -18.23 -18.33 -16.94
C VAL A 134 -17.53 -19.67 -17.16
N LYS A 135 -18.32 -20.76 -17.20
CA LYS A 135 -17.83 -22.10 -17.57
C LYS A 135 -17.18 -22.01 -18.94
N VAL A 136 -15.90 -22.31 -18.99
CA VAL A 136 -15.16 -22.48 -20.24
C VAL A 136 -15.59 -23.82 -20.81
N ASN A 137 -16.46 -23.80 -21.82
CA ASN A 137 -17.11 -25.00 -22.36
C ASN A 137 -16.30 -25.67 -23.47
N SER A 138 -15.26 -25.02 -23.98
CA SER A 138 -14.38 -25.57 -25.02
C SER A 138 -12.91 -25.20 -24.78
N LEU A 139 -12.00 -25.99 -25.36
CA LEU A 139 -10.57 -25.67 -25.36
C LEU A 139 -10.26 -24.37 -26.12
N ASN A 140 -11.05 -24.05 -27.16
CA ASN A 140 -10.91 -22.78 -27.89
C ASN A 140 -11.26 -21.58 -26.99
N ASP A 141 -12.30 -21.70 -26.18
CA ASP A 141 -12.66 -20.65 -25.20
C ASP A 141 -11.57 -20.51 -24.12
N TRP A 142 -10.94 -21.62 -23.74
CA TRP A 142 -9.80 -21.62 -22.83
C TRP A 142 -8.61 -20.85 -23.42
N PHE A 143 -8.24 -21.15 -24.67
CA PHE A 143 -7.13 -20.47 -25.34
C PHE A 143 -7.43 -19.01 -25.68
N GLY A 144 -8.68 -18.69 -26.01
CA GLY A 144 -9.12 -17.30 -26.19
C GLY A 144 -8.90 -16.48 -24.92
N ARG A 145 -9.30 -17.04 -23.77
CA ARG A 145 -9.27 -16.40 -22.46
C ARG A 145 -7.88 -16.37 -21.81
N TYR A 146 -7.16 -17.48 -21.84
CA TYR A 146 -5.89 -17.66 -21.11
C TYR A 146 -4.65 -17.67 -22.03
N GLY A 147 -4.84 -17.63 -23.34
CA GLY A 147 -3.76 -17.68 -24.33
C GLY A 147 -3.48 -19.08 -24.85
N GLU A 148 -2.88 -19.13 -26.03
CA GLU A 148 -2.50 -20.37 -26.68
C GLU A 148 -1.21 -20.97 -26.07
N PRO A 149 -1.03 -22.30 -26.15
CA PRO A 149 0.22 -22.93 -25.76
C PRO A 149 1.39 -22.33 -26.55
N LYS A 150 2.50 -21.99 -25.87
CA LYS A 150 3.71 -21.41 -26.50
C LYS A 150 4.32 -22.28 -27.60
N ARG A 151 3.94 -23.55 -27.66
CA ARG A 151 4.37 -24.51 -28.66
C ARG A 151 3.24 -25.52 -28.87
N GLN A 152 2.94 -25.81 -30.12
CA GLN A 152 2.03 -26.90 -30.47
C GLN A 152 2.71 -28.25 -30.21
N SER A 153 1.97 -29.21 -29.66
CA SER A 153 2.46 -30.57 -29.44
C SER A 153 2.79 -31.21 -30.78
N GLN A 154 4.01 -31.73 -30.92
CA GLN A 154 4.39 -32.50 -32.10
C GLN A 154 3.79 -33.92 -32.01
N PRO A 155 3.46 -34.59 -33.12
CA PRO A 155 2.87 -35.94 -33.11
C PRO A 155 3.72 -36.96 -32.33
N VAL A 156 5.05 -36.81 -32.35
CA VAL A 156 6.02 -37.64 -31.60
C VAL A 156 5.91 -37.46 -30.08
N GLU A 157 5.26 -36.39 -29.62
CA GLU A 157 5.08 -36.08 -28.20
C GLU A 157 3.76 -36.62 -27.64
N MET A 158 2.77 -36.93 -28.48
CA MET A 158 1.51 -37.54 -28.03
C MET A 158 1.73 -38.91 -27.37
N ALA A 159 2.79 -39.63 -27.77
CA ALA A 159 3.17 -40.92 -27.19
C ALA A 159 3.96 -40.80 -25.86
N ARG A 160 4.29 -39.57 -25.38
CA ARG A 160 5.22 -39.37 -24.25
C ARG A 160 4.55 -39.21 -22.89
N SER A 161 3.24 -39.01 -22.85
CA SER A 161 2.48 -38.80 -21.61
C SER A 161 1.44 -39.90 -21.43
N CYS A 162 1.77 -40.93 -20.66
CA CYS A 162 0.81 -41.91 -20.21
C CYS A 162 0.14 -41.45 -18.90
N ILE A 163 -1.18 -41.59 -18.84
CA ILE A 163 -1.96 -41.39 -17.62
C ILE A 163 -1.57 -42.52 -16.65
N MET A 164 -0.86 -42.18 -15.57
CA MET A 164 -0.58 -43.16 -14.52
C MET A 164 -1.85 -43.39 -13.69
N LYS A 165 -2.05 -44.64 -13.24
CA LYS A 165 -3.09 -44.96 -12.28
C LYS A 165 -2.88 -44.14 -10.99
N PRO A 166 -3.97 -43.63 -10.37
CA PRO A 166 -3.97 -43.04 -9.03
C PRO A 166 -3.05 -43.78 -8.05
N ARG A 167 -2.10 -43.09 -7.42
CA ARG A 167 -1.33 -43.69 -6.32
C ARG A 167 -2.13 -43.62 -5.03
N ARG A 168 -2.15 -44.73 -4.29
CA ARG A 168 -2.71 -44.79 -2.94
C ARG A 168 -1.73 -44.11 -1.98
N LEU A 169 -2.21 -43.13 -1.23
CA LEU A 169 -1.47 -42.52 -0.13
C LEU A 169 -1.80 -43.27 1.16
N PRO A 170 -0.83 -43.51 2.05
CA PRO A 170 -1.02 -44.36 3.24
C PRO A 170 -2.13 -43.90 4.19
N PHE A 171 -2.47 -42.61 4.20
CA PHE A 171 -3.37 -41.99 5.18
C PHE A 171 -4.64 -41.36 4.57
N LEU A 172 -4.74 -41.31 3.23
CA LEU A 172 -5.77 -40.54 2.51
C LEU A 172 -6.53 -41.36 1.44
N GLY A 173 -6.17 -42.63 1.25
CA GLY A 173 -6.76 -43.48 0.22
C GLY A 173 -6.20 -43.23 -1.19
N THR A 174 -6.96 -43.57 -2.24
CA THR A 174 -6.58 -43.35 -3.65
C THR A 174 -6.74 -41.88 -4.03
N SER A 175 -5.64 -41.22 -4.39
CA SER A 175 -5.68 -39.82 -4.83
C SER A 175 -6.18 -39.68 -6.27
N ASN A 176 -7.20 -38.84 -6.51
CA ASN A 176 -7.65 -38.51 -7.88
C ASN A 176 -6.64 -37.68 -8.68
N ALA A 177 -5.51 -37.29 -8.08
CA ALA A 177 -4.46 -36.56 -8.76
C ALA A 177 -3.68 -37.48 -9.71
N VAL A 178 -3.92 -37.34 -11.00
CA VAL A 178 -3.12 -37.96 -12.06
C VAL A 178 -1.94 -37.04 -12.36
N THR A 179 -0.72 -37.53 -12.15
CA THR A 179 0.49 -36.80 -12.54
C THR A 179 0.96 -37.26 -13.92
N LEU A 180 1.17 -36.31 -14.83
CA LEU A 180 1.79 -36.58 -16.13
C LEU A 180 3.32 -36.59 -15.94
N ARG A 181 3.98 -37.73 -16.19
CA ARG A 181 5.45 -37.78 -16.31
C ARG A 181 5.85 -37.49 -17.75
N LYS A 182 6.95 -36.78 -17.97
CA LYS A 182 7.70 -36.85 -19.24
C LYS A 182 8.28 -38.27 -19.34
N GLY A 183 7.69 -39.14 -20.15
CA GLY A 183 8.26 -40.45 -20.45
C GLY A 183 9.45 -40.32 -21.40
N HIS A 184 10.57 -40.96 -21.04
CA HIS A 184 11.65 -41.32 -21.96
C HIS A 184 11.42 -42.79 -22.34
N LEU A 185 11.21 -43.08 -23.62
CA LEU A 185 11.26 -44.46 -24.12
C LEU A 185 12.74 -44.80 -24.34
N ILE A 186 13.27 -45.71 -23.54
CA ILE A 186 14.52 -46.41 -23.85
C ILE A 186 14.17 -47.33 -25.03
N LYS A 187 14.92 -47.21 -26.13
CA LYS A 187 14.78 -48.07 -27.31
C LYS A 187 15.08 -49.52 -26.97
#